data_AF-A0A2H5PX10-F1
#
_entry.id   AF-A0A2H5PX10-F1
#
_cell.length_a   1.000
_cell.length_b   1.000
_cell.length_c   1.000
_cell.angle_alpha   90.00
_cell.angle_beta   90.00
_cell.angle_gamma   90.00
#
_symmetry.space_group_name_H-M   'P 1'
#
loop_
_entity.id
_entity.type
_entity.pdbx_description
1 polymer ?
#
loop_
_entity_poly.entity_id
_entity_poly.type
_entity_poly.pdbx_seq_one_letter_code
_entity_poly.pdbx_strand_id
1 'polypeptide(L)' 'MVAVGEILLNALFQVLFDRLASPDLFSFVRQLGGGVDSELKKWEKKLRMIQAVLRDAEEKQLTDEAVKMWLDDL' A
#
# COMPACT_ATOMS: atom_id res chain seq x y z
N MET A 1 13.12 -17.39 4.35
CA MET A 1 13.37 -16.44 5.45
C MET A 1 12.66 -15.16 5.05
N VAL A 2 11.72 -14.67 5.84
CA VAL A 2 10.99 -13.42 5.53
C VAL A 2 11.93 -12.26 5.83
N ALA A 3 12.07 -11.31 4.91
CA ALA A 3 12.92 -10.14 5.12
C ALA A 3 12.27 -9.17 6.12
N VAL A 4 13.08 -8.44 6.90
CA VAL A 4 12.54 -7.43 7.83
C VAL A 4 11.80 -6.33 7.08
N GLY A 5 12.27 -5.96 5.88
CA GLY A 5 11.59 -5.03 4.98
C GLY A 5 10.17 -5.48 4.63
N GLU A 6 10.00 -6.74 4.23
CA GLU A 6 8.70 -7.32 3.86
C GLU A 6 7.70 -7.25 5.02
N ILE A 7 8.14 -7.51 6.25
CA ILE A 7 7.30 -7.42 7.45
C ILE A 7 6.84 -5.98 7.70
N LEU A 8 7.78 -5.03 7.64
CA LEU A 8 7.49 -3.61 7.85
C LEU A 8 6.56 -3.05 6.76
N LEU A 9 6.82 -3.42 5.51
CA LEU A 9 6.03 -3.02 4.36
C LEU A 9 4.61 -3.57 4.46
N ASN A 10 4.45 -4.86 4.78
CA ASN A 10 3.14 -5.45 4.92
C ASN A 10 2.34 -4.84 6.09
N ALA A 11 3.00 -4.56 7.22
CA ALA A 11 2.38 -3.86 8.35
C ALA A 11 1.94 -2.43 7.99
N LEU A 12 2.75 -1.69 7.22
CA LEU A 12 2.40 -0.37 6.72
C LEU A 12 1.15 -0.42 5.84
N PHE A 13 1.11 -1.32 4.85
CA PHE A 13 -0.05 -1.46 3.97
C PHE A 13 -1.31 -1.86 4.74
N GLN A 14 -1.18 -2.74 5.74
CA GLN A 14 -2.29 -3.09 6.61
C GLN A 14 -2.87 -1.84 7.29
N VAL A 15 -2.02 -0.99 7.89
CA VAL A 15 -2.48 0.27 8.50
C VAL A 15 -3.16 1.18 7.48
N LEU A 16 -2.61 1.32 6.28
CA LEU A 16 -3.21 2.15 5.22
C LEU A 16 -4.59 1.63 4.79
N PHE A 17 -4.74 0.32 4.62
CA PHE A 17 -6.02 -0.29 4.27
C PHE A 17 -7.03 -0.19 5.40
N ASP A 18 -6.62 -0.39 6.65
CA ASP A 18 -7.49 -0.23 7.82
C ASP A 18 -8.00 1.21 7.95
N ARG A 19 -7.15 2.20 7.64
CA ARG A 19 -7.55 3.62 7.60
C ARG A 19 -8.53 3.91 6.47
N LEU A 20 -8.29 3.39 5.26
CA LEU A 20 -9.21 3.52 4.13
C LEU A 20 -10.56 2.84 4.39
N ALA A 21 -10.54 1.71 5.10
CA ALA A 21 -11.72 0.94 5.47
C ALA A 21 -12.41 1.48 6.74
N SER A 22 -11.88 2.55 7.36
CA SER A 22 -12.36 2.97 8.67
C SER A 22 -13.80 3.50 8.62
N PRO A 23 -14.68 3.05 9.53
CA PRO A 23 -16.06 3.53 9.60
C PRO A 23 -16.16 5.05 9.78
N ASP A 24 -15.22 5.63 10.53
CA ASP A 24 -15.15 7.07 10.77
C ASP A 24 -14.93 7.84 9.46
N LEU A 25 -13.99 7.41 8.62
CA LEU A 25 -13.74 7.99 7.29
C LEU A 25 -14.98 7.91 6.40
N PHE A 26 -15.64 6.75 6.35
CA PHE A 26 -16.88 6.59 5.59
C PHE A 26 -18.02 7.47 6.13
N SER A 27 -18.14 7.59 7.45
CA SER A 27 -19.14 8.45 8.09
C SER A 27 -18.90 9.93 7.75
N PHE A 28 -17.64 10.36 7.75
CA PHE A 28 -17.22 11.69 7.38
C PHE A 28 -17.50 11.99 5.90
N VAL A 29 -17.13 11.08 4.99
CA VAL A 29 -17.42 11.20 3.55
C VAL A 29 -18.93 11.29 3.29
N ARG A 30 -19.74 10.51 4.03
CA ARG A 30 -21.20 10.58 3.93
C ARG A 30 -21.74 11.92 4.44
N GLN A 31 -21.21 12.45 5.55
CA GLN A 31 -21.58 13.77 6.07
C GLN A 31 -21.24 14.91 5.10
N LEU A 32 -20.13 14.80 4.35
CA LEU A 32 -19.74 15.77 3.32
C LEU A 32 -20.54 15.68 2.01
N GLY A 33 -21.59 14.85 1.96
CA GLY A 33 -22.47 14.74 0.78
C GLY A 33 -22.14 13.57 -0.16
N GLY A 34 -21.34 12.59 0.26
CA GLY A 34 -21.23 11.30 -0.43
C GLY A 34 -20.69 11.41 -1.87
N GLY A 35 -19.55 12.07 -2.03
CA GLY A 35 -18.92 12.29 -3.34
C GLY A 35 -17.51 11.72 -3.50
N VAL A 36 -16.94 11.12 -2.44
CA VAL A 36 -15.51 10.74 -2.40
C VAL A 36 -15.34 9.22 -2.37
N ASP A 37 -16.42 8.44 -2.33
CA ASP A 37 -16.37 6.96 -2.33
C ASP A 37 -15.65 6.41 -3.57
N SER A 38 -15.81 7.07 -4.72
CA SER A 38 -15.16 6.68 -5.97
C SER A 38 -13.64 6.92 -5.89
N GLU A 39 -13.24 8.01 -5.25
CA GLU A 39 -11.86 8.41 -5.01
C GLU A 39 -11.22 7.42 -4.03
N LEU A 40 -11.86 7.12 -2.90
CA LEU A 40 -11.36 6.15 -1.93
C LEU A 40 -11.12 4.78 -2.57
N LYS A 41 -12.03 4.31 -3.43
CA LYS A 41 -11.82 3.08 -4.21
C LYS A 41 -10.64 3.19 -5.18
N LYS A 42 -10.44 4.34 -5.82
CA LYS A 42 -9.25 4.58 -6.68
C LYS A 42 -7.97 4.54 -5.85
N TRP A 43 -7.96 5.12 -4.65
CA TRP A 43 -6.82 5.07 -3.72
C TRP A 43 -6.51 3.65 -3.28
N GLU A 44 -7.53 2.88 -2.87
CA GLU A 44 -7.36 1.48 -2.51
C GLU A 44 -6.73 0.66 -3.65
N LYS A 45 -7.23 0.83 -4.88
CA LYS A 45 -6.68 0.15 -6.06
C LYS A 45 -5.23 0.53 -6.31
N LYS A 46 -4.87 1.82 -6.20
CA LYS A 46 -3.48 2.28 -6.37
C LYS A 46 -2.57 1.69 -5.30
N LEU A 47 -2.98 1.70 -4.04
CA LEU A 47 -2.20 1.11 -2.95
C LEU A 47 -1.96 -0.38 -3.15
N ARG A 48 -2.98 -1.13 -3.60
CA ARG A 48 -2.80 -2.56 -3.95
C ARG A 48 -1.79 -2.78 -5.08
N MET A 49 -1.81 -1.93 -6.11
CA MET A 49 -0.83 -2.00 -7.19
C MET A 49 0.59 -1.71 -6.68
N ILE A 50 0.76 -0.68 -5.85
CA ILE A 50 2.06 -0.34 -5.26
C ILE A 50 2.56 -1.50 -4.38
N GLN A 51 1.71 -2.07 -3.52
CA GLN A 51 2.07 -3.22 -2.69
C GLN A 51 2.54 -4.41 -3.55
N ALA A 52 1.84 -4.70 -4.66
CA ALA A 52 2.20 -5.79 -5.54
C ALA A 52 3.56 -5.55 -6.23
N VAL A 53 3.82 -4.33 -6.71
CA VAL A 53 5.10 -3.96 -7.34
C VAL A 53 6.24 -4.02 -6.34
N LEU A 54 6.04 -3.50 -5.12
CA LEU A 54 7.08 -3.53 -4.09
C LEU A 54 7.37 -4.95 -3.62
N ARG A 55 6.35 -5.80 -3.47
CA ARG A 55 6.54 -7.21 -3.11
C ARG A 55 7.32 -7.97 -4.19
N ASP A 56 6.99 -7.77 -5.46
CA ASP A 56 7.75 -8.36 -6.58
C ASP A 56 9.19 -7.84 -6.62
N ALA A 57 9.41 -6.55 -6.32
CA ALA A 57 10.74 -5.98 -6.20
C ALA A 57 11.52 -6.59 -5.02
N GLU A 58 10.89 -6.79 -3.86
CA GLU A 58 11.52 -7.40 -2.68
C GLU A 58 11.99 -8.84 -2.95
N GLU A 59 11.23 -9.61 -3.74
CA GLU A 59 11.65 -10.95 -4.16
C GLU A 59 12.84 -10.88 -5.13
N LYS A 60 12.81 -9.95 -6.08
CA LYS A 60 13.84 -9.78 -7.11
C LYS A 60 15.14 -9.15 -6.62
N GLN A 61 15.12 -8.39 -5.52
CA GLN A 61 16.31 -7.73 -4.96
C GLN A 61 17.45 -8.72 -4.65
N LEU A 62 17.12 -10.00 -4.43
CA LEU A 62 18.08 -11.05 -4.14
C LEU A 62 18.86 -11.53 -5.38
N THR A 63 18.30 -11.28 -6.56
CA THR A 63 18.79 -11.80 -7.86
C THR A 63 19.11 -10.70 -8.87
N ASP A 64 18.55 -9.51 -8.70
CA ASP A 64 18.68 -8.38 -9.61
C ASP A 64 19.24 -7.16 -8.84
N GLU A 65 20.50 -6.84 -9.14
CA GLU A 65 21.22 -5.73 -8.49
C GLU A 65 20.60 -4.37 -8.81
N ALA A 66 20.02 -4.18 -10.00
CA ALA A 66 19.36 -2.93 -10.35
C ALA A 66 18.07 -2.74 -9.55
N VAL A 67 17.30 -3.81 -9.32
CA VAL A 67 16.12 -3.78 -8.45
C VAL A 67 16.51 -3.51 -7.00
N LYS A 68 17.61 -4.12 -6.53
CA LYS A 68 18.15 -3.85 -5.19
C LYS A 68 18.53 -2.38 -5.01
N MET A 69 19.30 -1.81 -5.95
CA MET A 69 19.67 -0.39 -5.89
C MET A 69 18.44 0.52 -5.87
N TRP A 70 17.43 0.22 -6.69
CA TRP A 70 16.18 0.99 -6.70
C TRP A 70 15.42 0.91 -5.37
N LEU A 71 15.38 -0.26 -4.72
CA LEU A 71 14.75 -0.42 -3.41
C LEU A 71 15.53 0.24 -2.27
N ASP A 72 16.87 0.23 -2.34
CA ASP A 72 17.73 0.87 -1.35
C ASP A 72 17.60 2.41 -1.39
N ASP A 73 17.23 2.99 -2.54
CA ASP A 73 17.01 4.44 -2.75
C ASP A 73 15.57 4.92 -2.48
N LEU A 74 14.62 4.00 -2.25
CA LEU A 74 13.19 4.29 -2.08
C LEU A 74 12.85 4.89 -0.71
#